data_AF-A0A0K0GE53-F1
#
_entry.id   AF-A0A0K0GE53-F1
#
_cell.length_a   1.000
_cell.length_b   1.000
_cell.length_c   1.000
_cell.angle_alpha   90.00
_cell.angle_beta   90.00
_cell.angle_gamma   90.00
#
_symmetry.space_group_name_H-M   'P 1'
#
loop_
_entity.id
_entity.type
_entity.pdbx_description
1 polymer ?
#
loop_
_entity_poly.entity_id
_entity_poly.type
_entity_poly.pdbx_seq_one_letter_code
_entity_poly.pdbx_strand_id
1 'polypeptide(L)'
;MFLVYIFTCFIVSSITIAVIMLIKRLFSKHISEKWQYNLWFLLLIALTLPFLPKQLFHFENLFLSFDVNQNNGMIDSSINNDKSLRFSNGNWMEDFTVSVHRLDLDFLNITLGSIWIIGMIVMIILSLLAWVKLKKIKSTTSVLKNQEVLHLFEQCKNRLHISKPIFIGESPLVKSPMTFGIFKTYVVLPMQLDEWMPLEKIQYIFMHELHHYKYKDIATNFILIIYQIIYWFNPLVWIAFKEMRVDREIACDAAVLKSLDEHCYVDYGNTIINFVELSSRSRNITWTNQFNGPKEQLKKRIEKIASFTMESKGLKFKSISIFALIGVFVAGQVPFVSAMSNDKSFYHFNSEENTTYKDFNEYFSNYDGSFVLYDMKADHYTIYNKNNSMKRVSPNSTYKIYTALFGLESGVIAGDHSIINWNGKHYPYEPWNKNQNLSTAMKNSVTWYFQELDQRIPKDTVQTYLRQIRYGNEDLSGRTDYWLESSLKISPIEQVQLLSAFYTNQFGFEDNNIQTVKDSLLLEVYDDARLSGKTGTGNVNGKNVNGWFIGYVETKNNTFFFATNIQNEDNSYGSKAANITLSILKDKGIIKEIGE
;
A
#
# COMPACT_ATOMS: atom_id res chain seq x y z
N MET A 1 -1.88 -0.24 -6.94
CA MET A 1 -1.46 0.98 -7.66
C MET A 1 -0.15 1.47 -7.04
N PHE A 2 0.97 1.30 -7.73
CA PHE A 2 2.31 1.72 -7.25
C PHE A 2 2.39 3.22 -6.97
N LEU A 3 1.68 4.03 -7.75
CA LEU A 3 1.58 5.48 -7.56
C LEU A 3 1.04 5.85 -6.18
N VAL A 4 -0.03 5.19 -5.74
CA VAL A 4 -0.63 5.39 -4.41
C VAL A 4 0.39 5.10 -3.31
N TYR A 5 1.20 4.08 -3.53
CA TYR A 5 2.26 3.67 -2.59
C TYR A 5 3.37 4.73 -2.46
N ILE A 6 3.92 5.20 -3.58
CA ILE A 6 4.94 6.27 -3.59
C ILE A 6 4.37 7.55 -2.95
N PHE A 7 3.14 7.92 -3.28
CA PHE A 7 2.51 9.12 -2.76
C PHE A 7 2.32 9.06 -1.24
N THR A 8 1.86 7.91 -0.73
CA THR A 8 1.74 7.66 0.72
C THR A 8 3.11 7.78 1.39
N CYS A 9 4.15 7.15 0.82
CA CYS A 9 5.52 7.24 1.31
C CYS A 9 6.01 8.69 1.37
N PHE A 10 5.75 9.48 0.33
CA PHE A 10 6.16 10.88 0.26
C PHE A 10 5.47 11.73 1.33
N ILE A 11 4.14 11.60 1.50
CA ILE A 11 3.39 12.37 2.50
C ILE A 11 3.85 12.05 3.92
N VAL A 12 3.85 10.77 4.30
CA VAL A 12 4.17 10.33 5.67
C VAL A 12 5.57 10.78 6.06
N SER A 13 6.55 10.58 5.16
CA SER A 13 7.93 11.00 5.40
C SER A 13 8.06 12.52 5.48
N SER A 14 7.47 13.28 4.56
CA SER A 14 7.60 14.75 4.51
C SER A 14 6.99 15.42 5.73
N ILE A 15 5.78 14.99 6.13
CA ILE A 15 5.10 15.51 7.32
C ILE A 15 5.92 15.21 8.58
N THR A 16 6.39 13.96 8.74
CA THR A 16 7.19 13.57 9.91
C THR A 16 8.48 14.38 10.01
N ILE A 17 9.17 14.57 8.89
CA ILE A 17 10.41 15.37 8.82
C ILE A 17 10.12 16.82 9.20
N ALA A 18 9.06 17.42 8.65
CA ALA A 18 8.68 18.80 8.94
C ALA A 18 8.38 18.99 10.44
N VAL A 19 7.64 18.08 11.06
CA VAL A 19 7.33 18.11 12.50
C VAL A 19 8.60 17.98 13.34
N ILE A 20 9.48 17.02 13.05
CA ILE A 20 10.74 16.86 13.78
C ILE A 20 11.61 18.12 13.66
N MET A 21 11.76 18.67 12.45
CA MET A 21 12.54 19.89 12.23
C MET A 21 11.95 21.10 12.97
N LEU A 22 10.62 21.25 12.96
CA LEU A 22 9.92 22.32 13.68
C LEU A 22 10.12 22.19 15.19
N ILE A 23 9.95 20.99 15.75
CA ILE A 23 10.14 20.75 17.18
C ILE A 23 11.58 21.00 17.59
N LYS A 24 12.55 20.51 16.82
CA LYS A 24 13.97 20.81 17.07
C LYS A 24 14.25 22.31 17.05
N ARG A 25 13.63 23.06 16.13
CA ARG A 25 13.81 24.52 16.06
C ARG A 25 13.20 25.23 17.27
N LEU A 26 11.96 24.91 17.64
CA LEU A 26 11.22 25.56 18.73
C LEU A 26 11.71 25.16 20.13
N PHE A 27 12.07 23.90 20.31
CA PHE A 27 12.40 23.31 21.61
C PHE A 27 13.89 22.95 21.73
N SER A 28 14.78 23.49 20.90
CA SER A 28 16.23 23.26 20.93
C SER A 28 16.86 23.46 22.32
N LYS A 29 16.36 24.40 23.12
CA LYS A 29 16.83 24.66 24.51
C LYS A 29 16.21 23.74 25.56
N HIS A 30 15.16 23.00 25.20
CA HIS A 30 14.37 22.14 26.08
C HIS A 30 14.61 20.64 25.82
N ILE A 31 15.46 20.31 24.84
CA ILE A 31 15.80 18.94 24.45
C ILE A 31 17.31 18.79 24.54
N SER A 32 17.79 17.82 25.30
CA SER A 32 19.23 17.55 25.37
C SER A 32 19.78 17.00 24.05
N GLU A 33 21.08 17.17 23.80
CA GLU A 33 21.72 16.77 22.54
C GLU A 33 21.47 15.29 22.20
N LYS A 34 21.49 14.42 23.21
CA LYS A 34 21.16 12.99 23.05
C LYS A 34 19.73 12.80 22.52
N TRP A 35 18.77 13.53 23.07
CA TRP A 35 17.37 13.39 22.66
C TRP A 35 17.09 14.04 21.30
N GLN A 36 17.81 15.09 20.92
CA GLN A 36 17.74 15.65 19.56
C GLN A 36 18.15 14.61 18.52
N TYR A 37 19.18 13.82 18.80
CA TYR A 37 19.53 12.67 17.96
C TYR A 37 18.46 11.57 18.01
N ASN A 38 17.95 11.22 19.20
CA ASN A 38 16.95 10.18 19.36
C ASN A 38 15.64 10.45 18.59
N LEU A 39 15.24 11.72 18.42
CA LEU A 39 14.03 12.07 17.66
C LEU A 39 14.04 11.51 16.23
N TRP A 40 15.19 11.39 15.60
CA TRP A 40 15.27 10.84 14.24
C TRP A 40 14.96 9.34 14.16
N PHE A 41 15.02 8.60 15.26
CA PHE A 41 14.56 7.21 15.24
C PHE A 41 13.04 7.11 15.06
N LEU A 42 12.27 8.13 15.45
CA LEU A 42 10.83 8.23 15.13
C LEU A 42 10.60 8.42 13.62
N LEU A 43 11.50 9.12 12.93
CA LEU A 43 11.48 9.18 11.46
C LEU A 43 11.72 7.79 10.87
N LEU A 44 12.68 7.02 11.37
CA LEU A 44 12.91 5.65 10.87
C LEU A 44 11.67 4.76 11.05
N ILE A 45 10.96 4.89 12.18
CA ILE A 45 9.66 4.22 12.39
C ILE A 45 8.64 4.70 11.35
N ALA A 46 8.48 6.00 11.15
CA ALA A 46 7.54 6.54 10.16
C ALA A 46 7.83 6.06 8.73
N LEU A 47 9.11 5.92 8.36
CA LEU A 47 9.53 5.37 7.06
C LEU A 47 9.22 3.88 6.91
N THR A 48 9.08 3.11 8.00
CA THR A 48 8.62 1.71 7.91
C THR A 48 7.12 1.58 7.69
N LEU A 49 6.31 2.55 8.16
CA LEU A 49 4.85 2.38 8.24
C LEU A 49 4.20 1.95 6.92
N PRO A 50 4.53 2.54 5.75
CA PRO A 50 3.93 2.13 4.48
C PRO A 50 4.22 0.67 4.10
N PHE A 51 5.29 0.08 4.62
CA PHE A 51 5.76 -1.26 4.29
C PHE A 51 5.29 -2.35 5.27
N LEU A 52 4.65 -1.98 6.39
CA LEU A 52 4.25 -2.95 7.41
C LEU A 52 3.05 -3.79 6.95
N PRO A 53 3.06 -5.12 7.20
CA PRO A 53 1.89 -5.96 6.93
C PRO A 53 0.68 -5.49 7.74
N LYS A 54 -0.45 -5.30 7.05
CA LYS A 54 -1.67 -4.74 7.64
C LYS A 54 -2.29 -5.62 8.74
N GLN A 55 -2.02 -6.93 8.72
CA GLN A 55 -2.48 -7.88 9.75
C GLN A 55 -2.04 -7.49 11.17
N LEU A 56 -1.02 -6.63 11.30
CA LEU A 56 -0.54 -6.11 12.58
C LEU A 56 -1.42 -4.99 13.16
N PHE A 57 -2.37 -4.44 12.40
CA PHE A 57 -3.11 -3.22 12.75
C PHE A 57 -4.62 -3.34 12.48
N HIS A 58 -5.37 -4.00 13.37
CA HIS A 58 -6.85 -3.94 13.38
C HIS A 58 -7.33 -2.63 14.03
N PHE A 59 -7.46 -1.56 13.24
CA PHE A 59 -8.03 -0.29 13.68
C PHE A 59 -9.20 0.13 12.78
N GLU A 60 -10.26 -0.69 12.74
CA GLU A 60 -11.39 -0.42 11.84
C GLU A 60 -12.37 0.67 12.32
N ASN A 61 -12.28 1.14 13.57
CA ASN A 61 -13.38 1.93 14.16
C ASN A 61 -13.04 3.33 14.73
N LEU A 62 -11.87 3.94 14.46
CA LEU A 62 -11.47 5.14 15.22
C LEU A 62 -11.66 6.53 14.58
N PHE A 63 -12.07 6.68 13.31
CA PHE A 63 -12.30 8.04 12.76
C PHE A 63 -13.51 8.18 11.82
N LEU A 64 -14.25 9.26 12.07
CA LEU A 64 -15.30 9.84 11.25
C LEU A 64 -14.75 10.21 9.86
N SER A 65 -15.41 9.72 8.82
CA SER A 65 -15.12 10.00 7.42
C SER A 65 -15.11 11.50 7.14
N PHE A 66 -13.95 12.06 6.84
CA PHE A 66 -13.82 13.39 6.24
C PHE A 66 -14.03 13.25 4.74
N ASP A 67 -15.25 13.55 4.29
CA ASP A 67 -15.63 13.51 2.88
C ASP A 67 -15.07 14.76 2.18
N VAL A 68 -13.93 14.62 1.50
CA VAL A 68 -13.36 15.70 0.69
C VAL A 68 -14.11 15.75 -0.62
N ASN A 69 -15.04 16.69 -0.69
CA ASN A 69 -15.85 17.00 -1.86
C ASN A 69 -14.96 17.49 -3.01
N GLN A 70 -14.46 16.58 -3.85
CA GLN A 70 -13.77 16.92 -5.09
C GLN A 70 -14.78 17.22 -6.19
N ASN A 71 -15.03 18.51 -6.37
CA ASN A 71 -15.67 19.07 -7.56
C ASN A 71 -14.78 18.86 -8.79
N ASN A 72 -14.87 17.69 -9.43
CA ASN A 72 -14.40 17.51 -10.80
C ASN A 72 -15.56 17.78 -11.77
N GLY A 73 -15.33 18.77 -12.64
CA GLY A 73 -16.28 19.23 -13.66
C GLY A 73 -16.75 18.10 -14.58
N MET A 74 -17.98 18.26 -15.06
CA MET A 74 -18.61 17.44 -16.09
C MET A 74 -17.69 17.34 -17.31
N ILE A 75 -17.24 16.13 -17.62
CA ILE A 75 -16.83 15.78 -18.97
C ILE A 75 -17.99 14.96 -19.53
N ASP A 76 -18.71 15.60 -20.44
CA ASP A 76 -19.80 15.01 -21.19
C ASP A 76 -19.26 13.78 -21.94
N SER A 77 -19.85 12.61 -21.68
CA SER A 77 -19.47 11.37 -22.35
C SER A 77 -19.93 11.44 -23.80
N SER A 78 -19.04 11.90 -24.68
CA SER A 78 -19.24 11.77 -26.13
C SER A 78 -19.20 10.29 -26.49
N ILE A 79 -20.36 9.75 -26.85
CA ILE A 79 -20.49 8.42 -27.44
C ILE A 79 -19.87 8.49 -28.83
N ASN A 80 -18.62 8.04 -28.94
CA ASN A 80 -18.04 7.76 -30.24
C ASN A 80 -18.59 6.41 -30.74
N ASN A 81 -19.21 6.45 -31.91
CA ASN A 81 -19.69 5.29 -32.66
C ASN A 81 -18.50 4.47 -33.18
N ASP A 82 -17.87 3.68 -32.31
CA ASP A 82 -17.00 2.61 -32.78
C ASP A 82 -17.83 1.37 -33.09
N LYS A 83 -17.71 0.93 -34.35
CA LYS A 83 -18.36 -0.26 -34.92
C LYS A 83 -18.06 -1.48 -34.06
N SER A 84 -19.03 -1.92 -33.27
CA SER A 84 -19.00 -3.26 -32.65
C SER A 84 -19.10 -4.33 -33.74
N LEU A 85 -18.08 -5.17 -33.85
CA LEU A 85 -18.09 -6.39 -34.65
C LEU A 85 -19.23 -7.30 -34.20
N ARG A 86 -20.24 -7.47 -35.07
CA ARG A 86 -21.30 -8.47 -34.90
C ARG A 86 -20.69 -9.86 -35.11
N PHE A 87 -20.43 -10.59 -34.03
CA PHE A 87 -20.31 -12.05 -34.09
C PHE A 87 -21.64 -12.68 -33.69
N SER A 88 -22.49 -12.91 -34.69
CA SER A 88 -23.66 -13.77 -34.58
C SER A 88 -23.20 -15.23 -34.73
N ASN A 89 -22.68 -15.81 -33.66
CA ASN A 89 -22.61 -17.26 -33.52
C ASN A 89 -23.65 -17.64 -32.48
N GLY A 90 -24.77 -18.22 -32.91
CA GLY A 90 -25.74 -19.08 -32.18
C GLY A 90 -25.85 -19.06 -30.66
N ASN A 91 -25.52 -17.97 -29.98
CA ASN A 91 -25.48 -17.87 -28.53
C ASN A 91 -26.91 -17.63 -28.05
N TRP A 92 -27.36 -18.48 -27.13
CA TRP A 92 -28.66 -18.36 -26.46
C TRP A 92 -28.81 -17.05 -25.66
N MET A 93 -27.71 -16.34 -25.41
CA MET A 93 -27.70 -15.03 -24.74
C MET A 93 -26.86 -13.98 -25.49
N GLU A 94 -27.45 -12.79 -25.69
CA GLU A 94 -26.79 -11.64 -26.30
C GLU A 94 -26.04 -10.79 -25.25
N ASP A 95 -24.84 -10.30 -25.59
CA ASP A 95 -24.04 -9.41 -24.75
C ASP A 95 -24.30 -7.93 -25.07
N PHE A 96 -25.08 -7.28 -24.21
CA PHE A 96 -25.28 -5.82 -24.25
C PHE A 96 -24.41 -5.13 -23.20
N THR A 97 -23.50 -4.26 -23.64
CA THR A 97 -22.58 -3.52 -22.76
C THR A 97 -22.26 -2.11 -23.26
N VAL A 98 -21.93 -1.21 -22.35
CA VAL A 98 -21.42 0.12 -22.67
C VAL A 98 -19.91 0.13 -22.39
N SER A 99 -19.12 0.65 -23.34
CA SER A 99 -17.68 0.85 -23.14
C SER A 99 -17.43 2.02 -22.21
N VAL A 100 -16.65 1.79 -21.16
CA VAL A 100 -16.17 2.85 -20.27
C VAL A 100 -14.77 3.25 -20.71
N HIS A 101 -14.57 4.55 -20.93
CA HIS A 101 -13.24 5.07 -21.23
C HIS A 101 -12.48 5.26 -19.91
N ARG A 102 -11.43 4.48 -19.69
CA ARG A 102 -10.50 4.68 -18.56
C ARG A 102 -9.18 5.20 -19.08
N LEU A 103 -8.65 6.22 -18.42
CA LEU A 103 -7.24 6.59 -18.58
C LEU A 103 -6.41 5.39 -18.10
N ASP A 104 -5.58 4.86 -18.98
CA ASP A 104 -4.65 3.79 -18.65
C ASP A 104 -3.55 4.33 -17.72
N LEU A 105 -3.87 4.35 -16.43
CA LEU A 105 -2.92 4.65 -15.37
C LEU A 105 -1.99 3.45 -15.11
N ASP A 106 -2.21 2.29 -15.72
CA ASP A 106 -1.33 1.14 -15.56
C ASP A 106 -0.01 1.39 -16.27
N PHE A 107 -0.03 2.00 -17.46
CA PHE A 107 1.20 2.48 -18.09
C PHE A 107 1.99 3.42 -17.16
N LEU A 108 1.31 4.38 -16.51
CA LEU A 108 1.95 5.33 -15.60
C LEU A 108 2.46 4.64 -14.32
N ASN A 109 1.72 3.69 -13.75
CA ASN A 109 2.15 2.88 -12.62
C ASN A 109 3.39 2.04 -12.95
N ILE A 110 3.40 1.37 -14.10
CA ILE A 110 4.52 0.54 -14.58
C ILE A 110 5.74 1.42 -14.84
N THR A 111 5.54 2.58 -15.46
CA THR A 111 6.62 3.54 -15.76
C THR A 111 7.24 4.08 -14.50
N LEU A 112 6.43 4.57 -13.55
CA LEU A 112 6.92 5.05 -12.25
C LEU A 112 7.58 3.93 -11.44
N GLY A 113 7.02 2.72 -11.46
CA GLY A 113 7.60 1.53 -10.85
C GLY A 113 9.00 1.23 -11.38
N SER A 114 9.14 1.27 -12.71
CA SER A 114 10.41 1.04 -13.39
C SER A 114 11.44 2.11 -13.04
N ILE A 115 11.06 3.39 -13.07
CA ILE A 115 11.93 4.52 -12.67
C ILE A 115 12.42 4.33 -11.23
N TRP A 116 11.52 3.96 -10.31
CA TRP A 116 11.86 3.75 -8.91
C TRP A 116 12.85 2.58 -8.73
N ILE A 117 12.64 1.44 -9.40
CA ILE A 117 13.56 0.29 -9.37
C ILE A 117 14.93 0.68 -9.92
N ILE A 118 14.98 1.39 -11.06
CA ILE A 118 16.25 1.84 -11.66
C ILE A 118 17.01 2.72 -10.66
N GLY A 119 16.35 3.68 -10.02
CA GLY A 119 16.98 4.51 -9.01
C GLY A 119 17.49 3.73 -7.79
N MET A 120 16.76 2.71 -7.32
CA MET A 120 17.25 1.81 -6.28
C MET A 120 18.52 1.07 -6.72
N ILE A 121 18.56 0.54 -7.94
CA ILE A 121 19.73 -0.17 -8.48
C ILE A 121 20.94 0.75 -8.51
N VAL A 122 20.77 1.98 -8.99
CA VAL A 122 21.84 3.00 -8.98
C VAL A 122 22.34 3.24 -7.55
N MET A 123 21.43 3.42 -6.59
CA MET A 123 21.77 3.64 -5.19
C MET A 123 22.47 2.44 -4.53
N ILE A 124 22.09 1.21 -4.89
CA ILE A 124 22.76 -0.02 -4.46
C ILE A 124 24.18 -0.06 -5.03
N ILE A 125 24.36 0.21 -6.32
CA ILE A 125 25.69 0.24 -6.96
C ILE A 125 26.59 1.27 -6.27
N LEU A 126 26.10 2.49 -6.03
CA LEU A 126 26.87 3.52 -5.32
C LEU A 126 27.26 3.08 -3.89
N SER A 127 26.35 2.40 -3.19
CA SER A 127 26.60 1.87 -1.85
C SER A 127 27.62 0.72 -1.88
N LEU A 128 27.57 -0.16 -2.89
CA LEU A 128 28.54 -1.23 -3.10
C LEU A 128 29.93 -0.66 -3.42
N LEU A 129 30.02 0.39 -4.23
CA LEU A 129 31.30 1.08 -4.50
C LEU A 129 31.89 1.67 -3.21
N ALA A 130 31.07 2.27 -2.35
CA ALA A 130 31.51 2.74 -1.03
C ALA A 130 31.98 1.57 -0.15
N TRP A 131 31.30 0.43 -0.19
CA TRP A 131 31.70 -0.77 0.55
C TRP A 131 33.02 -1.37 0.04
N VAL A 132 33.27 -1.38 -1.27
CA VAL A 132 34.55 -1.80 -1.86
C VAL A 132 35.70 -0.91 -1.37
N LYS A 133 35.49 0.41 -1.27
CA LYS A 133 36.47 1.33 -0.67
C LYS A 133 36.78 0.97 0.79
N LEU A 134 35.75 0.67 1.59
CA LEU A 134 35.93 0.21 2.98
C LEU A 134 36.68 -1.13 3.06
N LYS A 135 36.42 -2.06 2.14
CA LYS A 135 37.15 -3.33 2.05
C LYS A 135 38.63 -3.10 1.71
N LYS A 136 38.93 -2.14 0.83
CA LYS A 136 40.30 -1.74 0.50
C LYS A 136 41.02 -1.17 1.74
N ILE A 137 40.38 -0.26 2.48
CA ILE A 137 40.92 0.28 3.74
C ILE A 137 41.21 -0.85 4.73
N LYS A 138 40.25 -1.77 4.91
CA LYS A 138 40.43 -2.95 5.76
C LYS A 138 41.66 -3.77 5.35
N SER A 139 41.85 -4.04 4.06
CA SER A 139 43.01 -4.83 3.59
C SER A 139 44.35 -4.10 3.72
N THR A 140 44.36 -2.76 3.72
CA THR A 140 45.57 -1.95 3.90
C THR A 140 45.77 -1.51 5.35
N THR A 141 44.98 -2.02 6.29
CA THR A 141 45.13 -1.69 7.70
C THR A 141 46.21 -2.57 8.31
N SER A 142 47.30 -1.95 8.74
CA SER A 142 48.35 -2.61 9.53
C SER A 142 48.03 -2.57 11.02
N VAL A 143 48.51 -3.57 11.75
CA VAL A 143 48.40 -3.61 13.22
C VAL A 143 49.20 -2.45 13.81
N LEU A 144 48.60 -1.76 14.77
CA LEU A 144 49.26 -0.68 15.53
C LEU A 144 50.46 -1.26 16.30
N LYS A 145 51.65 -0.69 16.10
CA LYS A 145 52.91 -1.20 16.71
C LYS A 145 53.24 -0.55 18.05
N ASN A 146 52.80 0.68 18.27
CA ASN A 146 53.13 1.44 19.49
C ASN A 146 52.38 0.86 20.71
N GLN A 147 53.14 0.32 21.67
CA GLN A 147 52.57 -0.33 22.86
C GLN A 147 51.90 0.66 23.82
N GLU A 148 52.38 1.90 23.93
CA GLU A 148 51.78 2.92 24.79
C GLU A 148 50.38 3.30 24.30
N VAL A 149 50.24 3.48 22.98
CA VAL A 149 48.96 3.81 22.34
C VAL A 149 47.98 2.63 22.44
N LEU A 150 48.46 1.39 22.29
CA LEU A 150 47.64 0.19 22.52
C LEU A 150 47.14 0.10 23.97
N HIS A 151 48.02 0.37 24.94
CA HIS A 151 47.64 0.37 26.35
C HIS A 151 46.61 1.48 26.66
N LEU A 152 46.80 2.67 26.09
CA LEU A 152 45.83 3.77 26.20
C LEU A 152 44.46 3.41 25.61
N PHE A 153 44.44 2.74 24.45
CA PHE A 153 43.19 2.27 23.84
C PHE A 153 42.45 1.29 24.75
N GLU A 154 43.15 0.31 25.33
CA GLU A 154 42.57 -0.65 26.28
C GLU A 154 42.10 0.03 27.58
N GLN A 155 42.83 1.03 28.08
CA GLN A 155 42.37 1.87 29.21
C GLN A 155 41.07 2.60 28.89
N CYS A 156 40.96 3.22 27.70
CA CYS A 156 39.74 3.89 27.26
C CYS A 156 38.57 2.89 27.11
N LYS A 157 38.85 1.71 26.57
CA LYS A 157 37.88 0.62 26.42
C LYS A 157 37.33 0.18 27.79
N ASN A 158 38.20 0.01 28.76
CA ASN A 158 37.85 -0.33 30.14
C ASN A 158 37.05 0.79 30.82
N ARG A 159 37.46 2.06 30.67
CA ARG A 159 36.73 3.25 31.19
C ARG A 159 35.30 3.33 30.66
N LEU A 160 35.05 2.86 29.43
CA LEU A 160 33.73 2.86 28.81
C LEU A 160 32.94 1.56 29.03
N HIS A 161 33.49 0.60 29.77
CA HIS A 161 32.94 -0.74 30.03
C HIS A 161 32.66 -1.55 28.76
N ILE A 162 33.60 -1.51 27.80
CA ILE A 162 33.49 -2.27 26.56
C ILE A 162 34.29 -3.57 26.69
N SER A 163 33.59 -4.71 26.79
CA SER A 163 34.23 -6.03 26.93
C SER A 163 34.51 -6.75 25.61
N LYS A 164 33.86 -6.34 24.52
CA LYS A 164 33.99 -7.01 23.21
C LYS A 164 35.32 -6.65 22.54
N PRO A 165 35.93 -7.58 21.77
CA PRO A 165 37.16 -7.30 21.04
C PRO A 165 36.90 -6.31 19.90
N ILE A 166 37.74 -5.27 19.83
CA ILE A 166 37.75 -4.27 18.75
C ILE A 166 39.14 -4.32 18.13
N PHE A 167 39.21 -4.38 16.81
CA PHE A 167 40.49 -4.31 16.11
C PHE A 167 40.92 -2.84 16.00
N ILE A 168 42.15 -2.54 16.42
CA ILE A 168 42.77 -1.23 16.24
C ILE A 168 43.95 -1.36 15.28
N GLY A 169 44.05 -0.42 14.33
CA GLY A 169 45.16 -0.39 13.38
C GLY A 169 45.29 0.94 12.66
N GLU A 170 46.27 1.01 11.77
CA GLU A 170 46.61 2.21 10.99
C GLU A 170 46.48 1.95 9.50
N SER A 171 46.09 2.96 8.72
CA SER A 171 46.00 2.82 7.27
C SER A 171 46.41 4.08 6.51
N PRO A 172 47.23 3.98 5.44
CA PRO A 172 47.57 5.12 4.56
C PRO A 172 46.36 5.76 3.90
N LEU A 173 45.28 5.00 3.72
CA LEU A 173 44.07 5.45 3.02
C LEU A 173 43.15 6.29 3.91
N VAL A 174 43.43 6.33 5.21
CA VAL A 174 42.60 6.97 6.22
C VAL A 174 43.26 8.28 6.64
N LYS A 175 42.54 9.39 6.43
CA LYS A 175 43.00 10.75 6.80
C LYS A 175 42.35 11.27 8.08
N SER A 176 41.39 10.52 8.61
CA SER A 176 40.66 10.80 9.84
C SER A 176 40.37 9.49 10.56
N PRO A 177 40.54 9.41 11.90
CA PRO A 177 40.01 8.31 12.69
C PRO A 177 38.62 7.94 12.21
N MET A 178 38.42 6.64 12.03
CA MET A 178 37.14 6.12 11.62
C MET A 178 36.89 4.74 12.23
N THR A 179 35.67 4.56 12.70
CA THR A 179 35.17 3.27 13.16
C THR A 179 34.21 2.66 12.14
N PHE A 180 34.45 1.40 11.75
CA PHE A 180 33.57 0.68 10.82
C PHE A 180 33.50 -0.83 11.09
N GLY A 181 32.48 -1.48 10.50
CA GLY A 181 32.27 -2.93 10.58
C GLY A 181 31.24 -3.36 11.63
N ILE A 182 30.18 -4.05 11.17
CA ILE A 182 29.03 -4.49 12.00
C ILE A 182 29.39 -5.71 12.85
N PHE A 183 29.91 -6.78 12.23
CA PHE A 183 30.20 -8.05 12.90
C PHE A 183 31.55 -8.05 13.63
N LYS A 184 32.55 -7.42 13.01
CA LYS A 184 33.87 -7.15 13.60
C LYS A 184 34.14 -5.67 13.42
N THR A 185 34.35 -4.95 14.52
CA THR A 185 34.59 -3.51 14.50
C THR A 185 36.07 -3.22 14.38
N TYR A 186 36.39 -2.27 13.50
CA TYR A 186 37.72 -1.76 13.22
C TYR A 186 37.73 -0.28 13.60
N VAL A 187 38.64 0.12 14.48
CA VAL A 187 39.02 1.52 14.73
C VAL A 187 40.31 1.73 13.97
N VAL A 188 40.27 2.54 12.91
CA VAL A 188 41.42 2.77 12.04
C VAL A 188 41.89 4.20 12.17
N LEU A 189 43.16 4.37 12.50
CA LEU A 189 43.83 5.65 12.63
C LEU A 189 44.59 6.00 11.34
N PRO A 190 44.83 7.31 11.10
CA PRO A 190 45.84 7.74 10.13
C PRO A 190 47.21 7.15 10.49
N MET A 191 48.04 6.92 9.47
CA MET A 191 49.40 6.40 9.67
C MET A 191 50.24 7.37 10.51
N GLN A 192 51.05 6.84 11.43
CA GLN A 192 51.98 7.61 12.27
C GLN A 192 51.30 8.72 13.10
N LEU A 193 50.06 8.48 13.56
CA LEU A 193 49.29 9.45 14.35
C LEU A 193 50.03 9.87 15.64
N ASP A 194 50.77 8.94 16.21
CA ASP A 194 51.54 9.04 17.44
C ASP A 194 52.81 9.91 17.31
N GLU A 195 53.31 10.11 16.09
CA GLU A 195 54.50 10.96 15.87
C GLU A 195 54.20 12.46 15.98
N TRP A 196 52.95 12.88 15.76
CA TRP A 196 52.57 14.29 15.68
C TRP A 196 51.44 14.71 16.62
N MET A 197 50.89 13.80 17.42
CA MET A 197 49.98 14.14 18.52
C MET A 197 50.42 13.56 19.86
N PRO A 198 50.38 14.38 20.94
CA PRO A 198 50.54 13.89 22.30
C PRO A 198 49.52 12.81 22.67
N LEU A 199 49.92 11.89 23.56
CA LEU A 199 49.09 10.77 24.02
C LEU A 199 47.73 11.23 24.60
N GLU A 200 47.72 12.36 25.30
CA GLU A 200 46.51 12.99 25.85
C GLU A 200 45.48 13.35 24.77
N LYS A 201 45.93 13.86 23.62
CA LYS A 201 45.05 14.18 22.49
C LYS A 201 44.54 12.92 21.78
N ILE A 202 45.36 11.88 21.73
CA ILE A 202 44.96 10.57 21.20
C ILE A 202 43.89 9.94 22.10
N GLN A 203 43.96 10.13 23.42
CA GLN A 203 42.94 9.67 24.36
C GLN A 203 41.55 10.23 24.00
N TYR A 204 41.45 11.53 23.69
CA TYR A 204 40.21 12.16 23.27
C TYR A 204 39.62 11.55 21.99
N ILE A 205 40.48 11.20 21.02
CA ILE A 205 40.08 10.53 19.78
C ILE A 205 39.54 9.12 20.09
N PHE A 206 40.24 8.34 20.92
CA PHE A 206 39.74 7.02 21.30
C PHE A 206 38.43 7.08 22.05
N MET A 207 38.28 8.01 22.99
CA MET A 207 37.02 8.21 23.69
C MET A 207 35.88 8.53 22.72
N HIS A 208 36.12 9.32 21.67
CA HIS A 208 35.12 9.64 20.64
C HIS A 208 34.76 8.40 19.78
N GLU A 209 35.75 7.73 19.20
CA GLU A 209 35.52 6.54 18.35
C GLU A 209 34.87 5.37 19.12
N LEU A 210 35.27 5.15 20.38
CA LEU A 210 34.67 4.12 21.22
C LEU A 210 33.22 4.46 21.61
N HIS A 211 32.84 5.74 21.70
CA HIS A 211 31.44 6.11 21.89
C HIS A 211 30.58 5.77 20.68
N HIS A 212 31.06 5.98 19.44
CA HIS A 212 30.35 5.51 18.23
C HIS A 212 30.10 4.00 18.26
N TYR A 213 31.09 3.22 18.73
CA TYR A 213 30.92 1.78 18.91
C TYR A 213 29.89 1.44 20.01
N LYS A 214 29.93 2.15 21.14
CA LYS A 214 29.01 1.94 22.28
C LYS A 214 27.57 2.22 21.90
N TYR A 215 27.32 3.29 21.15
CA TYR A 215 25.98 3.69 20.69
C TYR A 215 25.51 3.02 19.39
N LYS A 216 26.32 2.12 18.80
CA LYS A 216 25.96 1.36 17.58
C LYS A 216 25.69 2.24 16.37
N ASP A 217 26.40 3.36 16.27
CA ASP A 217 26.25 4.33 15.20
C ASP A 217 26.55 3.76 13.81
N ILE A 218 27.40 2.74 13.74
CA ILE A 218 27.65 1.96 12.54
C ILE A 218 26.35 1.30 12.05
N ALA A 219 25.63 0.60 12.93
CA ALA A 219 24.37 -0.06 12.60
C ALA A 219 23.31 0.96 12.16
N THR A 220 23.20 2.09 12.88
CA THR A 220 22.32 3.19 12.47
C THR A 220 22.67 3.68 11.08
N ASN A 221 23.95 3.89 10.76
CA ASN A 221 24.36 4.32 9.43
C ASN A 221 23.99 3.32 8.32
N PHE A 222 24.07 2.01 8.59
CA PHE A 222 23.58 1.00 7.64
C PHE A 222 22.06 1.10 7.42
N ILE A 223 21.29 1.31 8.48
CA ILE A 223 19.84 1.53 8.39
C ILE A 223 19.54 2.78 7.55
N LEU A 224 20.30 3.88 7.73
CA LEU A 224 20.14 5.09 6.92
C LEU A 224 20.40 4.83 5.44
N ILE A 225 21.43 4.05 5.09
CA ILE A 225 21.73 3.69 3.69
C ILE A 225 20.56 2.89 3.09
N ILE A 226 20.00 1.93 3.83
CA ILE A 226 18.83 1.16 3.36
C ILE A 226 17.66 2.10 3.03
N TYR A 227 17.33 3.03 3.93
CA TYR A 227 16.28 4.01 3.65
C TYR A 227 16.64 4.98 2.53
N GLN A 228 17.91 5.38 2.36
CA GLN A 228 18.32 6.21 1.23
C GLN A 228 18.17 5.49 -0.11
N ILE A 229 18.34 4.17 -0.14
CA ILE A 229 18.08 3.36 -1.33
C ILE A 229 16.57 3.36 -1.62
N ILE A 230 15.73 3.09 -0.63
CA ILE A 230 14.26 3.00 -0.80
C ILE A 230 13.64 4.36 -1.13
N TYR A 231 14.07 5.41 -0.44
CA TYR A 231 13.56 6.79 -0.52
C TYR A 231 14.47 7.70 -1.34
N TRP A 232 15.22 7.16 -2.29
CA TRP A 232 16.20 7.92 -3.08
C TRP A 232 15.57 9.15 -3.76
N PHE A 233 14.29 9.05 -4.13
CA PHE A 233 13.51 10.11 -4.78
C PHE A 233 13.08 11.24 -3.85
N ASN A 234 13.12 11.07 -2.52
CA ASN A 234 12.62 12.07 -1.57
C ASN A 234 13.75 12.96 -1.02
N PRO A 235 13.90 14.22 -1.50
CA PRO A 235 14.96 15.12 -1.06
C PRO A 235 14.91 15.48 0.43
N LEU A 236 13.72 15.46 1.06
CA LEU A 236 13.59 15.75 2.48
C LEU A 236 14.23 14.67 3.35
N VAL A 237 14.15 13.40 2.94
CA VAL A 237 14.82 12.29 3.63
C VAL A 237 16.34 12.48 3.61
N TRP A 238 16.90 12.95 2.48
CA TRP A 238 18.32 13.27 2.37
C TRP A 238 18.75 14.39 3.33
N ILE A 239 17.94 15.46 3.42
CA ILE A 239 18.18 16.57 4.35
C ILE A 239 18.08 16.08 5.79
N ALA A 240 17.04 15.30 6.13
CA ALA A 240 16.83 14.75 7.45
C ALA A 240 18.01 13.87 7.91
N PHE A 241 18.48 12.96 7.05
CA PHE A 241 19.61 12.09 7.39
C PHE A 241 20.93 12.83 7.48
N LYS A 242 21.08 13.94 6.76
CA LYS A 242 22.24 14.83 6.92
C LYS A 242 22.21 15.51 8.29
N GLU A 243 21.08 16.05 8.72
CA GLU A 243 20.94 16.64 10.06
C GLU A 243 21.08 15.57 11.16
N MET A 244 20.51 14.38 10.99
CA MET A 244 20.67 13.26 11.92
C MET A 244 22.14 12.89 12.13
N ARG A 245 22.97 12.91 11.08
CA ARG A 245 24.42 12.69 11.22
C ARG A 245 25.08 13.79 12.03
N VAL A 246 24.70 15.05 11.85
CA VAL A 246 25.24 16.17 12.65
C VAL A 246 24.86 16.02 14.12
N ASP A 247 23.60 15.71 14.42
CA ASP A 247 23.17 15.50 15.81
C ASP A 247 23.84 14.30 16.46
N ARG A 248 24.14 13.24 15.67
CA ARG A 248 24.90 12.09 16.14
C ARG A 248 26.30 12.49 16.60
N GLU A 249 27.01 13.30 15.81
CA GLU A 249 28.34 13.80 16.20
C GLU A 249 28.26 14.65 17.47
N ILE A 250 27.27 15.54 17.58
CA ILE A 250 27.05 16.38 18.77
C ILE A 250 26.71 15.53 20.01
N ALA A 251 25.87 14.50 19.85
CA ALA A 251 25.53 13.58 20.93
C ALA A 251 26.74 12.72 21.35
N CYS A 252 27.61 12.34 20.41
CA CYS A 252 28.87 11.67 20.68
C CYS A 252 29.82 12.58 21.48
N ASP A 253 30.03 13.82 21.02
CA ASP A 253 30.84 14.82 21.71
C ASP A 253 30.34 15.05 23.14
N ALA A 254 29.02 15.22 23.32
CA ALA A 254 28.41 15.35 24.64
C ALA A 254 28.62 14.12 25.52
N ALA A 255 28.66 12.91 24.95
CA ALA A 255 28.95 11.69 25.71
C ALA A 255 30.42 11.60 26.13
N VAL A 256 31.35 12.06 25.28
CA VAL A 256 32.77 12.19 25.63
C VAL A 256 32.93 13.18 26.79
N LEU A 257 32.35 14.38 26.69
CA LEU A 257 32.43 15.39 27.75
C LEU A 257 31.85 14.90 29.09
N LYS A 258 30.79 14.09 29.08
CA LYS A 258 30.26 13.44 30.31
C LYS A 258 31.25 12.48 30.97
N SER A 259 32.21 11.97 30.21
CA SER A 259 33.23 11.04 30.70
C SER A 259 34.57 11.73 31.02
N LEU A 260 34.71 13.03 30.77
CA LEU A 260 35.90 13.83 31.03
C LEU A 260 35.66 14.81 32.18
N ASP A 261 36.75 15.27 32.80
CA ASP A 261 36.71 16.35 33.77
C ASP A 261 36.55 17.71 33.07
N GLU A 262 35.96 18.69 33.76
CA GLU A 262 35.57 19.98 33.18
C GLU A 262 36.75 20.76 32.58
N HIS A 263 37.93 20.67 33.21
CA HIS A 263 39.15 21.32 32.73
C HIS A 263 39.62 20.77 31.36
N CYS A 264 39.24 19.55 31.00
CA CYS A 264 39.61 18.90 29.73
C CYS A 264 38.72 19.31 28.55
N TYR A 265 37.63 20.06 28.76
CA TYR A 265 36.64 20.35 27.70
C TYR A 265 37.22 21.21 26.58
N VAL A 266 38.05 22.19 26.95
CA VAL A 266 38.73 23.08 25.99
C VAL A 266 39.76 22.30 25.18
N ASP A 267 40.54 21.44 25.83
CA ASP A 267 41.54 20.61 25.17
C ASP A 267 40.91 19.59 24.21
N TYR A 268 39.77 19.03 24.59
CA TYR A 268 38.96 18.19 23.72
C TYR A 268 38.50 18.95 22.46
N GLY A 269 37.89 20.13 22.64
CA GLY A 269 37.45 20.97 21.52
C GLY A 269 38.59 21.37 20.59
N ASN A 270 39.73 21.77 21.15
CA ASN A 270 40.94 22.09 20.40
C ASN A 270 41.50 20.87 19.65
N THR A 271 41.40 19.68 20.24
CA THR A 271 41.82 18.43 19.57
C THR A 271 40.99 18.16 18.32
N ILE A 272 39.66 18.35 18.38
CA ILE A 272 38.79 18.23 17.20
C ILE A 272 39.15 19.27 16.12
N ILE A 273 39.38 20.53 16.51
CA ILE A 273 39.75 21.60 15.56
C ILE A 273 41.07 21.27 14.85
N ASN A 274 42.12 20.93 15.62
CA ASN A 274 43.44 20.57 15.10
C ASN A 274 43.33 19.38 14.14
N PHE A 275 42.54 18.38 14.50
CA PHE A 275 42.35 17.19 13.68
C PHE A 275 41.67 17.50 12.34
N VAL A 276 40.61 18.32 12.35
CA VAL A 276 39.90 18.72 11.13
C VAL A 276 40.80 19.59 10.25
N GLU A 277 41.58 20.51 10.82
CA GLU A 277 42.54 21.34 10.07
C GLU A 277 43.56 20.48 9.30
N LEU A 278 44.16 19.50 9.97
CA LEU A 278 45.16 18.60 9.37
C LEU A 278 44.55 17.72 8.26
N SER A 279 43.33 17.23 8.47
CA SER A 279 42.60 16.47 7.44
C SER A 279 42.18 17.31 6.22
N SER A 280 42.02 18.63 6.39
CA SER A 280 41.56 19.54 5.33
C SER A 280 42.65 19.92 4.33
N ARG A 281 43.91 19.98 4.76
CA ARG A 281 45.09 20.31 3.92
C ARG A 281 45.42 19.23 2.87
N SER A 282 44.81 18.04 2.96
CA SER A 282 45.12 16.88 2.12
C SER A 282 44.04 16.53 1.07
N ARG A 283 43.01 17.35 0.85
CA ARG A 283 41.90 16.97 -0.05
C ARG A 283 42.21 17.18 -1.54
N ASN A 284 42.47 16.08 -2.25
CA ASN A 284 42.03 15.94 -3.64
C ASN A 284 40.52 15.68 -3.67
N ILE A 285 39.84 16.46 -4.51
CA ILE A 285 38.39 16.52 -4.71
C ILE A 285 37.81 15.12 -4.87
N THR A 286 37.03 14.67 -3.89
CA THR A 286 36.22 13.44 -3.98
C THR A 286 34.75 13.86 -3.91
N TRP A 287 34.00 13.61 -4.98
CA TRP A 287 32.60 13.99 -5.22
C TRP A 287 31.55 13.31 -4.29
N THR A 288 31.89 13.02 -3.04
CA THR A 288 30.98 12.35 -2.11
C THR A 288 30.82 13.16 -0.81
N ASN A 289 29.61 13.68 -0.61
CA ASN A 289 29.05 14.29 0.60
C ASN A 289 29.60 15.67 1.03
N GLN A 290 28.98 16.76 0.55
CA GLN A 290 29.01 18.06 1.27
C GLN A 290 28.04 19.11 0.67
N PHE A 291 26.73 18.91 0.83
CA PHE A 291 25.74 19.97 0.53
C PHE A 291 25.44 20.88 1.74
N ASN A 292 26.19 20.80 2.86
CA ASN A 292 26.48 21.92 3.79
C ASN A 292 27.97 21.75 4.12
N GLY A 293 28.70 22.86 4.19
CA GLY A 293 30.14 22.83 4.37
C GLY A 293 30.57 22.11 5.66
N PRO A 294 31.72 21.42 5.67
CA PRO A 294 32.27 20.78 6.87
C PRO A 294 32.56 21.82 7.97
N LYS A 295 32.70 23.10 7.58
CA LYS A 295 32.86 24.24 8.48
C LYS A 295 31.63 24.54 9.33
N GLU A 296 30.42 24.46 8.78
CA GLU A 296 29.19 24.76 9.52
C GLU A 296 28.88 23.66 10.55
N GLN A 297 29.13 22.41 10.18
CA GLN A 297 29.03 21.26 11.09
C GLN A 297 30.04 21.37 12.23
N LEU A 298 31.30 21.68 11.91
CA LEU A 298 32.33 21.90 12.92
C LEU A 298 31.96 23.05 13.84
N LYS A 299 31.47 24.17 13.30
CA LYS A 299 31.03 25.32 14.09
C LYS A 299 29.96 24.91 15.12
N LYS A 300 28.90 24.21 14.68
CA LYS A 300 27.84 23.73 15.57
C LYS A 300 28.39 22.82 16.68
N ARG A 301 29.31 21.90 16.35
CA ARG A 301 29.95 21.02 17.34
C ARG A 301 30.73 21.80 18.38
N ILE A 302 31.59 22.74 17.96
CA ILE A 302 32.40 23.55 18.89
C ILE A 302 31.52 24.45 19.76
N GLU A 303 30.46 25.06 19.21
CA GLU A 303 29.48 25.83 20.00
C GLU A 303 28.82 24.97 21.08
N LYS A 304 28.50 23.70 20.77
CA LYS A 304 27.90 22.76 21.72
C LYS A 304 28.88 22.23 22.76
N ILE A 305 30.13 22.03 22.39
CA ILE A 305 31.19 21.67 23.34
C ILE A 305 31.45 22.83 24.31
N ALA A 306 31.55 24.07 23.79
CA ALA A 306 31.82 25.26 24.61
C ALA A 306 30.65 25.61 25.56
N SER A 307 29.42 25.29 25.18
CA SER A 307 28.21 25.51 26.00
C SER A 307 27.74 24.26 26.73
N PHE A 308 28.57 23.22 26.80
CA PHE A 308 28.19 21.94 27.38
C PHE A 308 27.89 22.09 28.88
N THR A 309 26.75 21.54 29.29
CA THR A 309 26.34 21.45 30.69
C THR A 309 25.77 20.06 30.96
N MET A 310 25.92 19.57 32.19
CA MET A 310 25.34 18.29 32.57
C MET A 310 23.81 18.33 32.46
N GLU A 311 23.25 17.27 31.88
CA GLU A 311 21.80 17.15 31.70
C GLU A 311 21.09 17.05 33.05
N SER A 312 20.30 18.07 33.38
CA SER A 312 19.46 18.04 34.59
C SER A 312 18.32 17.02 34.45
N LYS A 313 17.86 16.48 35.59
CA LYS A 313 16.71 15.56 35.63
C LYS A 313 15.46 16.17 34.97
N GLY A 314 15.24 17.48 35.15
CA GLY A 314 14.13 18.20 34.53
C GLY A 314 14.24 18.30 33.01
N LEU A 315 15.43 18.57 32.47
CA LEU A 315 15.66 18.59 31.03
C LEU A 315 15.46 17.20 30.40
N LYS A 316 15.92 16.15 31.09
CA LYS A 316 15.69 14.76 30.67
C LYS A 316 14.20 14.43 30.60
N PHE A 317 13.42 14.81 31.62
CA PHE A 317 11.98 14.60 31.64
C PHE A 317 11.27 15.34 30.49
N LYS A 318 11.57 16.64 30.30
CA LYS A 318 11.04 17.42 29.16
C LYS A 318 11.34 16.76 27.81
N SER A 319 12.57 16.26 27.64
CA SER A 319 12.99 15.59 26.42
C SER A 319 12.20 14.29 26.17
N ILE A 320 11.97 13.48 27.21
CA ILE A 320 11.16 12.27 27.13
C ILE A 320 9.71 12.60 26.77
N SER A 321 9.12 13.63 27.39
CA SER A 321 7.75 14.06 27.09
C SER A 321 7.59 14.51 25.64
N ILE A 322 8.54 15.27 25.10
CA ILE A 322 8.54 15.69 23.69
C ILE A 322 8.68 14.48 22.76
N PHE A 323 9.60 13.55 23.07
CA PHE A 323 9.77 12.33 22.29
C PHE A 323 8.49 11.49 22.28
N ALA A 324 7.84 11.30 23.43
CA ALA A 324 6.59 10.57 23.55
C ALA A 324 5.46 11.23 22.76
N LEU A 325 5.36 12.57 22.80
CA LEU A 325 4.36 13.32 22.04
C LEU A 325 4.53 13.12 20.51
N ILE A 326 5.75 13.19 20.00
CA ILE A 326 6.02 12.91 18.58
C ILE A 326 5.78 11.43 18.28
N GLY A 327 6.07 10.53 19.22
CA GLY A 327 5.76 9.11 19.09
C GLY A 327 4.26 8.85 18.89
N VAL A 328 3.40 9.51 19.68
CA VAL A 328 1.93 9.47 19.51
C VAL A 328 1.52 10.04 18.15
N PHE A 329 2.14 11.14 17.71
CA PHE A 329 1.89 11.71 16.39
C PHE A 329 2.23 10.73 15.25
N VAL A 330 3.39 10.07 15.31
CA VAL A 330 3.80 9.07 14.31
C VAL A 330 2.87 7.85 14.34
N ALA A 331 2.49 7.36 15.52
CA ALA A 331 1.50 6.29 15.66
C ALA A 331 0.13 6.69 15.08
N GLY A 332 -0.27 7.96 15.23
CA GLY A 332 -1.49 8.52 14.62
C GLY A 332 -1.50 8.54 13.09
N GLN A 333 -0.37 8.29 12.41
CA GLN A 333 -0.31 8.14 10.95
C GLN A 333 -0.75 6.74 10.47
N VAL A 334 -0.83 5.74 11.36
CA VAL A 334 -1.18 4.35 11.00
C VAL A 334 -2.55 4.25 10.30
N PRO A 335 -3.65 4.87 10.82
CA PRO A 335 -4.95 4.81 10.15
C PRO A 335 -4.93 5.43 8.74
N PHE A 336 -4.20 6.52 8.54
CA PHE A 336 -4.05 7.16 7.24
C PHE A 336 -3.36 6.24 6.22
N VAL A 337 -2.26 5.59 6.63
CA VAL A 337 -1.55 4.61 5.77
C VAL A 337 -2.46 3.42 5.45
N SER A 338 -3.24 2.94 6.43
CA SER A 338 -4.19 1.85 6.23
C SER A 338 -5.29 2.24 5.23
N ALA A 339 -5.91 3.40 5.40
CA ALA A 339 -6.97 3.88 4.51
C ALA A 339 -6.50 4.09 3.06
N MET A 340 -5.25 4.53 2.88
CA MET A 340 -4.67 4.73 1.54
C MET A 340 -4.27 3.41 0.85
N SER A 341 -4.32 2.30 1.59
CA SER A 341 -4.08 0.97 1.05
C SER A 341 -5.41 0.32 0.61
N ASN A 342 -5.46 -0.19 -0.62
CA ASN A 342 -6.72 -0.59 -1.28
C ASN A 342 -7.29 -1.93 -0.75
N ASP A 343 -7.81 -1.92 0.47
CA ASP A 343 -8.15 -3.10 1.27
C ASP A 343 -9.46 -3.80 0.86
N LYS A 344 -10.40 -3.06 0.28
CA LYS A 344 -11.68 -3.62 -0.16
C LYS A 344 -11.59 -4.45 -1.46
N SER A 345 -10.41 -4.91 -1.86
CA SER A 345 -10.19 -5.65 -3.11
C SER A 345 -10.36 -7.16 -2.97
N PHE A 346 -10.32 -7.70 -1.75
CA PHE A 346 -10.56 -9.12 -1.48
C PHE A 346 -11.55 -9.30 -0.33
N TYR A 347 -12.35 -10.36 -0.41
CA TYR A 347 -13.27 -10.81 0.62
C TYR A 347 -12.64 -11.94 1.44
N HIS A 348 -12.80 -11.89 2.76
CA HIS A 348 -12.36 -12.98 3.64
C HIS A 348 -13.50 -13.97 3.86
N PHE A 349 -13.36 -15.17 3.29
CA PHE A 349 -14.35 -16.24 3.39
C PHE A 349 -13.95 -17.26 4.46
N ASN A 350 -14.82 -17.47 5.45
CA ASN A 350 -14.52 -18.24 6.66
C ASN A 350 -15.22 -19.61 6.75
N SER A 351 -15.80 -20.13 5.66
CA SER A 351 -16.55 -21.40 5.66
C SER A 351 -15.76 -22.56 5.03
N GLU A 352 -14.52 -22.80 5.46
CA GLU A 352 -13.68 -23.85 4.89
C GLU A 352 -14.23 -25.27 5.14
N GLU A 353 -14.93 -25.50 6.25
CA GLU A 353 -15.49 -26.81 6.62
C GLU A 353 -16.57 -27.30 5.65
N ASN A 354 -17.37 -26.38 5.11
CA ASN A 354 -18.47 -26.67 4.17
C ASN A 354 -18.11 -26.33 2.72
N THR A 355 -16.82 -26.39 2.37
CA THR A 355 -16.33 -26.02 1.04
C THR A 355 -15.48 -27.12 0.42
N THR A 356 -15.82 -27.51 -0.81
CA THR A 356 -14.98 -28.34 -1.66
C THR A 356 -14.38 -27.52 -2.79
N TYR A 357 -13.05 -27.54 -2.90
CA TYR A 357 -12.37 -26.98 -4.05
C TYR A 357 -12.28 -28.03 -5.15
N LYS A 358 -12.78 -27.69 -6.34
CA LYS A 358 -12.72 -28.55 -7.53
C LYS A 358 -11.95 -27.85 -8.64
N ASP A 359 -11.21 -28.64 -9.40
CA ASP A 359 -10.57 -28.16 -10.61
C ASP A 359 -11.56 -28.23 -11.76
N PHE A 360 -11.81 -27.07 -12.38
CA PHE A 360 -12.66 -26.88 -13.55
C PHE A 360 -11.87 -26.17 -14.67
N ASN A 361 -10.55 -26.25 -14.65
CA ASN A 361 -9.70 -25.52 -15.58
C ASN A 361 -10.01 -25.81 -17.06
N GLU A 362 -10.48 -27.02 -17.38
CA GLU A 362 -10.89 -27.40 -18.74
C GLU A 362 -11.99 -26.51 -19.33
N TYR A 363 -12.94 -26.04 -18.50
CA TYR A 363 -14.00 -25.13 -18.96
C TYR A 363 -13.50 -23.69 -19.11
N PHE A 364 -12.51 -23.29 -18.32
CA PHE A 364 -12.03 -21.91 -18.27
C PHE A 364 -10.99 -21.59 -19.35
N SER A 365 -10.42 -22.59 -20.03
CA SER A 365 -9.50 -22.41 -21.15
C SER A 365 -8.37 -21.41 -20.82
N ASN A 366 -8.39 -20.20 -21.40
CA ASN A 366 -7.39 -19.15 -21.21
C ASN A 366 -7.88 -17.98 -20.31
N TYR A 367 -9.03 -18.12 -19.64
CA TYR A 367 -9.57 -17.08 -18.78
C TYR A 367 -9.03 -17.21 -17.35
N ASP A 368 -8.58 -16.10 -16.78
CA ASP A 368 -8.35 -15.99 -15.34
C ASP A 368 -9.71 -15.78 -14.67
N GLY A 369 -10.24 -16.81 -14.02
CA GLY A 369 -11.63 -16.81 -13.55
C GLY A 369 -11.87 -17.67 -12.33
N SER A 370 -13.12 -17.73 -11.91
CA SER A 370 -13.59 -18.63 -10.84
C SER A 370 -15.04 -19.05 -11.07
N PHE A 371 -15.40 -20.17 -10.48
CA PHE A 371 -16.77 -20.67 -10.38
C PHE A 371 -17.09 -20.91 -8.91
N VAL A 372 -18.23 -20.42 -8.45
CA VAL A 372 -18.76 -20.68 -7.11
C VAL A 372 -20.15 -21.27 -7.29
N LEU A 373 -20.42 -22.39 -6.62
CA LEU A 373 -21.73 -23.02 -6.53
C LEU A 373 -22.05 -23.28 -5.07
N TYR A 374 -23.25 -22.92 -4.63
CA TYR A 374 -23.78 -23.22 -3.30
C TYR A 374 -25.02 -24.11 -3.43
N ASP A 375 -24.96 -25.28 -2.83
CA ASP A 375 -26.07 -26.20 -2.68
C ASP A 375 -26.81 -25.85 -1.38
N MET A 376 -28.02 -25.30 -1.50
CA MET A 376 -28.77 -24.79 -0.36
C MET A 376 -29.22 -25.90 0.59
N LYS A 377 -29.60 -27.07 0.08
CA LYS A 377 -30.06 -28.19 0.90
C LYS A 377 -28.90 -28.86 1.64
N ALA A 378 -27.74 -28.98 1.00
CA ALA A 378 -26.56 -29.56 1.61
C ALA A 378 -25.77 -28.56 2.48
N ASP A 379 -26.09 -27.27 2.42
CA ASP A 379 -25.31 -26.17 2.98
C ASP A 379 -23.82 -26.26 2.59
N HIS A 380 -23.56 -26.46 1.29
CA HIS A 380 -22.23 -26.83 0.81
C HIS A 380 -21.79 -26.01 -0.39
N TYR A 381 -20.56 -25.50 -0.36
CA TYR A 381 -19.94 -24.77 -1.46
C TYR A 381 -19.04 -25.67 -2.30
N THR A 382 -19.13 -25.53 -3.62
CA THR A 382 -18.14 -26.04 -4.59
C THR A 382 -17.49 -24.86 -5.28
N ILE A 383 -16.16 -24.73 -5.17
CA ILE A 383 -15.42 -23.56 -5.65
C ILE A 383 -14.28 -23.99 -6.58
N TYR A 384 -14.19 -23.35 -7.75
CA TYR A 384 -13.01 -23.36 -8.60
C TYR A 384 -12.26 -22.03 -8.46
N ASN A 385 -10.94 -22.11 -8.30
CA ASN A 385 -10.02 -20.98 -8.11
C ASN A 385 -10.34 -20.12 -6.86
N LYS A 386 -9.82 -20.56 -5.70
CA LYS A 386 -10.02 -19.91 -4.38
C LYS A 386 -9.69 -18.42 -4.41
N ASN A 387 -8.54 -18.05 -4.95
CA ASN A 387 -8.08 -16.65 -4.92
C ASN A 387 -9.02 -15.73 -5.70
N ASN A 388 -9.42 -16.13 -6.91
CA ASN A 388 -10.34 -15.32 -7.72
C ASN A 388 -11.77 -15.32 -7.19
N SER A 389 -12.20 -16.41 -6.53
CA SER A 389 -13.52 -16.46 -5.90
C SER A 389 -13.70 -15.42 -4.78
N MET A 390 -12.59 -14.98 -4.17
CA MET A 390 -12.53 -13.95 -3.12
C MET A 390 -12.16 -12.56 -3.66
N LYS A 391 -11.73 -12.45 -4.92
CA LYS A 391 -11.31 -11.17 -5.51
C LYS A 391 -12.53 -10.35 -5.91
N ARG A 392 -12.67 -9.15 -5.37
CA ARG A 392 -13.74 -8.22 -5.71
C ARG A 392 -13.44 -7.52 -7.03
N VAL A 393 -14.34 -7.65 -7.99
CA VAL A 393 -14.30 -6.97 -9.29
C VAL A 393 -15.61 -6.25 -9.58
N SER A 394 -15.63 -5.40 -10.60
CA SER A 394 -16.84 -4.65 -10.96
C SER A 394 -17.98 -5.63 -11.28
N PRO A 395 -19.20 -5.44 -10.72
CA PRO A 395 -20.33 -6.33 -10.99
C PRO A 395 -20.89 -6.16 -12.40
N ASN A 396 -20.72 -4.97 -13.01
CA ASN A 396 -21.35 -4.62 -14.27
C ASN A 396 -22.85 -4.96 -14.24
N SER A 397 -23.42 -5.45 -15.34
CA SER A 397 -24.87 -5.66 -15.45
C SER A 397 -25.50 -6.67 -14.47
N THR A 398 -24.71 -7.37 -13.64
CA THR A 398 -25.26 -8.17 -12.53
C THR A 398 -25.85 -7.30 -11.42
N TYR A 399 -25.37 -6.07 -11.25
CA TYR A 399 -25.88 -5.11 -10.27
C TYR A 399 -27.35 -4.73 -10.48
N LYS A 400 -27.84 -4.83 -11.74
CA LYS A 400 -29.21 -4.51 -12.14
C LYS A 400 -30.28 -5.27 -11.34
N ILE A 401 -29.96 -6.45 -10.81
CA ILE A 401 -30.83 -7.21 -9.88
C ILE A 401 -31.20 -6.33 -8.69
N TYR A 402 -30.21 -5.68 -8.08
CA TYR A 402 -30.36 -4.91 -6.86
C TYR A 402 -30.84 -3.49 -7.16
N THR A 403 -30.41 -2.87 -8.27
CA THR A 403 -31.00 -1.59 -8.72
C THR A 403 -32.49 -1.70 -8.99
N ALA A 404 -32.95 -2.80 -9.60
CA ALA A 404 -34.37 -3.06 -9.79
C ALA A 404 -35.11 -3.15 -8.45
N LEU A 405 -34.55 -3.92 -7.51
CA LEU A 405 -35.10 -4.07 -6.17
C LEU A 405 -35.20 -2.71 -5.46
N PHE A 406 -34.14 -1.91 -5.49
CA PHE A 406 -34.13 -0.58 -4.86
C PHE A 406 -35.13 0.38 -5.51
N GLY A 407 -35.34 0.28 -6.82
CA GLY A 407 -36.34 1.04 -7.55
C GLY A 407 -37.77 0.69 -7.11
N LEU A 408 -38.04 -0.58 -6.85
CA LEU A 408 -39.33 -1.04 -6.32
C LEU A 408 -39.52 -0.63 -4.85
N GLU A 409 -38.51 -0.85 -3.99
CA GLU A 409 -38.54 -0.48 -2.57
C GLU A 409 -38.69 1.04 -2.35
N SER A 410 -38.13 1.84 -3.26
CA SER A 410 -38.23 3.30 -3.20
C SER A 410 -39.49 3.85 -3.89
N GLY A 411 -40.34 2.99 -4.47
CA GLY A 411 -41.54 3.39 -5.21
C GLY A 411 -41.27 4.15 -6.50
N VAL A 412 -40.04 4.08 -7.06
CA VAL A 412 -39.69 4.69 -8.35
C VAL A 412 -40.36 3.94 -9.50
N ILE A 413 -40.50 2.64 -9.35
CA ILE A 413 -41.29 1.74 -10.21
C ILE A 413 -42.17 0.85 -9.33
N ALA A 414 -43.21 0.27 -9.92
CA ALA A 414 -44.02 -0.78 -9.31
C ALA A 414 -44.05 -2.01 -10.24
N GLY A 415 -44.41 -3.19 -9.71
CA GLY A 415 -44.44 -4.43 -10.50
C GLY A 415 -45.33 -4.35 -11.75
N ASP A 416 -46.49 -3.71 -11.65
CA ASP A 416 -47.43 -3.47 -12.75
C ASP A 416 -47.18 -2.14 -13.50
N HIS A 417 -46.39 -1.23 -12.93
CA HIS A 417 -46.04 0.08 -13.50
C HIS A 417 -44.52 0.32 -13.47
N SER A 418 -43.81 -0.29 -14.43
CA SER A 418 -42.35 -0.18 -14.53
C SER A 418 -41.86 0.44 -15.85
N ILE A 419 -42.75 1.07 -16.63
CA ILE A 419 -42.39 1.66 -17.92
C ILE A 419 -41.59 2.95 -17.73
N ILE A 420 -40.43 3.03 -18.38
CA ILE A 420 -39.66 4.26 -18.57
C ILE A 420 -39.56 4.55 -20.07
N ASN A 421 -39.92 5.78 -20.45
CA ASN A 421 -39.93 6.22 -21.84
C ASN A 421 -38.50 6.43 -22.35
N TRP A 422 -38.22 5.96 -23.56
CA TRP A 422 -36.97 6.22 -24.25
C TRP A 422 -36.90 7.69 -24.68
N ASN A 423 -35.76 8.33 -24.42
CA ASN A 423 -35.54 9.75 -24.70
C ASN A 423 -35.17 10.05 -26.16
N GLY A 424 -35.21 9.05 -27.06
CA GLY A 424 -34.85 9.19 -28.47
C GLY A 424 -33.35 9.10 -28.77
N LYS A 425 -32.49 8.90 -27.76
CA LYS A 425 -31.05 8.73 -27.94
C LYS A 425 -30.75 7.38 -28.60
N HIS A 426 -30.11 7.40 -29.76
CA HIS A 426 -29.76 6.18 -30.49
C HIS A 426 -28.63 5.40 -29.79
N TYR A 427 -28.86 4.11 -29.53
CA TYR A 427 -27.91 3.14 -29.00
C TYR A 427 -27.53 2.10 -30.06
N PRO A 428 -26.34 1.47 -29.98
CA PRO A 428 -25.88 0.48 -30.95
C PRO A 428 -26.70 -0.83 -30.96
N TYR A 429 -27.52 -1.04 -29.94
CA TYR A 429 -28.36 -2.21 -29.77
C TYR A 429 -29.82 -1.85 -30.05
N GLU A 430 -30.39 -2.39 -31.12
CA GLU A 430 -31.79 -2.14 -31.50
C GLU A 430 -32.79 -2.35 -30.34
N PRO A 431 -32.67 -3.40 -29.48
CA PRO A 431 -33.58 -3.57 -28.36
C PRO A 431 -33.59 -2.41 -27.34
N TRP A 432 -32.56 -1.55 -27.32
CA TRP A 432 -32.45 -0.42 -26.40
C TRP A 432 -33.17 0.84 -26.90
N ASN A 433 -33.48 0.92 -28.20
CA ASN A 433 -34.04 2.11 -28.87
C ASN A 433 -35.57 2.15 -28.79
N LYS A 434 -36.14 1.89 -27.60
CA LYS A 434 -37.59 1.86 -27.35
C LYS A 434 -37.88 1.96 -25.85
N ASN A 435 -39.13 2.30 -25.51
CA ASN A 435 -39.61 2.27 -24.13
C ASN A 435 -39.40 0.88 -23.51
N GLN A 436 -39.07 0.85 -22.22
CA GLN A 436 -38.78 -0.39 -21.51
C GLN A 436 -39.64 -0.50 -20.27
N ASN A 437 -40.06 -1.73 -19.95
CA ASN A 437 -40.46 -2.09 -18.60
C ASN A 437 -39.32 -2.89 -17.93
N LEU A 438 -39.48 -3.24 -16.65
CA LEU A 438 -38.44 -3.95 -15.91
C LEU A 438 -38.03 -5.28 -16.60
N SER A 439 -39.01 -6.05 -17.09
CA SER A 439 -38.75 -7.33 -17.76
C SER A 439 -37.95 -7.16 -19.06
N THR A 440 -38.35 -6.23 -19.94
CA THR A 440 -37.64 -5.99 -21.20
C THR A 440 -36.27 -5.38 -20.97
N ALA A 441 -36.14 -4.50 -19.96
CA ALA A 441 -34.86 -3.92 -19.57
C ALA A 441 -33.90 -4.96 -19.00
N MET A 442 -34.38 -5.86 -18.14
CA MET A 442 -33.57 -6.93 -17.54
C MET A 442 -33.09 -7.92 -18.61
N LYS A 443 -34.02 -8.40 -19.47
CA LYS A 443 -33.74 -9.35 -20.55
C LYS A 443 -32.71 -8.82 -21.55
N ASN A 444 -32.89 -7.58 -22.01
CA ASN A 444 -31.97 -6.96 -22.99
C ASN A 444 -30.86 -6.16 -22.31
N SER A 445 -30.69 -6.32 -21.00
CA SER A 445 -29.67 -5.65 -20.17
C SER A 445 -29.55 -4.14 -20.47
N VAL A 446 -30.69 -3.45 -20.61
CA VAL A 446 -30.76 -2.06 -21.10
C VAL A 446 -30.19 -1.09 -20.07
N THR A 447 -28.92 -0.71 -20.22
CA THR A 447 -28.19 0.03 -19.17
C THR A 447 -28.81 1.39 -18.82
N TRP A 448 -29.33 2.13 -19.80
CA TRP A 448 -29.92 3.45 -19.53
C TRP A 448 -31.14 3.38 -18.61
N TYR A 449 -31.90 2.28 -18.65
CA TYR A 449 -33.08 2.10 -17.79
C TYR A 449 -32.67 2.04 -16.31
N PHE A 450 -31.60 1.30 -16.00
CA PHE A 450 -31.12 1.14 -14.62
C PHE A 450 -30.31 2.34 -14.13
N GLN A 451 -29.60 3.03 -15.02
CA GLN A 451 -29.00 4.34 -14.70
C GLN A 451 -30.08 5.35 -14.33
N GLU A 452 -31.21 5.37 -15.04
CA GLU A 452 -32.34 6.24 -14.73
C GLU A 452 -32.96 5.90 -13.36
N LEU A 453 -33.10 4.61 -13.03
CA LEU A 453 -33.54 4.19 -11.69
C LEU A 453 -32.58 4.70 -10.61
N ASP A 454 -31.27 4.46 -10.76
CA ASP A 454 -30.25 4.94 -9.82
C ASP A 454 -30.29 6.46 -9.65
N GLN A 455 -30.55 7.23 -10.71
CA GLN A 455 -30.64 8.70 -10.65
C GLN A 455 -31.90 9.20 -9.94
N ARG A 456 -33.00 8.45 -9.98
CA ARG A 456 -34.26 8.80 -9.31
C ARG A 456 -34.28 8.45 -7.83
N ILE A 457 -33.38 7.56 -7.37
CA ILE A 457 -33.22 7.22 -5.95
C ILE A 457 -32.16 8.13 -5.32
N PRO A 458 -32.42 8.77 -4.17
CA PRO A 458 -31.40 9.56 -3.49
C PRO A 458 -30.15 8.74 -3.17
N LYS A 459 -28.95 9.31 -3.39
CA LYS A 459 -27.67 8.60 -3.21
C LYS A 459 -27.50 7.99 -1.81
N ASP A 460 -27.92 8.69 -0.77
CA ASP A 460 -27.86 8.20 0.61
C ASP A 460 -28.78 7.01 0.86
N THR A 461 -29.92 6.95 0.16
CA THR A 461 -30.84 5.81 0.18
C THR A 461 -30.20 4.60 -0.50
N VAL A 462 -29.57 4.79 -1.68
CA VAL A 462 -28.81 3.72 -2.35
C VAL A 462 -27.69 3.20 -1.44
N GLN A 463 -26.92 4.10 -0.81
CA GLN A 463 -25.86 3.72 0.13
C GLN A 463 -26.41 2.91 1.33
N THR A 464 -27.59 3.28 1.82
CA THR A 464 -28.28 2.58 2.92
C THR A 464 -28.68 1.16 2.49
N TYR A 465 -29.26 1.00 1.30
CA TYR A 465 -29.58 -0.33 0.79
C TYR A 465 -28.34 -1.19 0.55
N LEU A 466 -27.26 -0.64 -0.02
CA LEU A 466 -26.00 -1.38 -0.18
C LEU A 466 -25.42 -1.87 1.14
N ARG A 467 -25.51 -1.06 2.21
CA ARG A 467 -25.13 -1.47 3.57
C ARG A 467 -26.06 -2.53 4.14
N GLN A 468 -27.37 -2.40 3.94
CA GLN A 468 -28.37 -3.35 4.41
C GLN A 468 -28.11 -4.74 3.82
N ILE A 469 -27.84 -4.82 2.51
CA ILE A 469 -27.57 -6.09 1.84
C ILE A 469 -26.08 -6.51 1.91
N ARG A 470 -25.21 -5.65 2.47
CA ARG A 470 -23.74 -5.84 2.55
C ARG A 470 -23.10 -6.10 1.18
N TYR A 471 -23.39 -5.23 0.22
CA TYR A 471 -22.93 -5.39 -1.16
C TYR A 471 -21.42 -5.12 -1.30
N GLY A 472 -20.61 -6.18 -1.26
CA GLY A 472 -19.20 -6.10 -1.63
C GLY A 472 -18.43 -5.01 -0.87
N ASN A 473 -17.82 -4.08 -1.61
CA ASN A 473 -17.09 -2.95 -1.03
C ASN A 473 -17.96 -1.72 -0.70
N GLU A 474 -19.24 -1.73 -1.09
CA GLU A 474 -20.23 -0.66 -0.86
C GLU A 474 -19.79 0.74 -1.33
N ASP A 475 -18.89 0.81 -2.33
CA ASP A 475 -18.23 2.05 -2.75
C ASP A 475 -18.95 2.76 -3.90
N LEU A 476 -19.62 3.88 -3.57
CA LEU A 476 -20.34 4.76 -4.49
C LEU A 476 -19.55 6.01 -4.95
N SER A 477 -18.22 6.00 -4.83
CA SER A 477 -17.38 7.14 -5.24
C SER A 477 -17.36 7.37 -6.76
N GLY A 478 -17.68 6.36 -7.57
CA GLY A 478 -17.68 6.36 -9.03
C GLY A 478 -18.80 7.12 -9.75
N ARG A 479 -19.50 8.05 -9.06
CA ARG A 479 -20.61 8.88 -9.59
C ARG A 479 -21.74 8.06 -10.24
N THR A 480 -22.23 8.38 -11.44
CA THR A 480 -23.45 7.76 -12.03
C THR A 480 -23.24 6.33 -12.53
N ASP A 481 -21.98 5.92 -12.72
CA ASP A 481 -21.61 4.63 -13.32
C ASP A 481 -20.78 3.80 -12.34
N TYR A 482 -21.00 3.97 -11.03
CA TYR A 482 -20.22 3.35 -9.96
C TYR A 482 -20.12 1.81 -10.07
N TRP A 483 -21.06 1.17 -10.76
CA TRP A 483 -21.13 -0.29 -10.95
C TRP A 483 -20.67 -0.79 -12.33
N LEU A 484 -20.32 0.11 -13.26
CA LEU A 484 -19.82 -0.20 -14.61
C LEU A 484 -18.33 0.09 -14.68
N GLU A 485 -17.51 -0.95 -14.56
CA GLU A 485 -16.05 -0.84 -14.45
C GLU A 485 -15.64 0.40 -13.66
N SER A 486 -16.04 0.47 -12.38
CA SER A 486 -15.85 1.65 -11.54
C SER A 486 -15.58 1.28 -10.07
N SER A 487 -16.05 2.09 -9.12
CA SER A 487 -15.73 1.98 -7.70
C SER A 487 -16.36 0.77 -7.00
N LEU A 488 -17.61 0.43 -7.32
CA LEU A 488 -18.34 -0.66 -6.68
C LEU A 488 -17.80 -2.01 -7.17
N LYS A 489 -17.45 -2.88 -6.22
CA LYS A 489 -16.86 -4.19 -6.50
C LYS A 489 -17.39 -5.23 -5.53
N ILE A 490 -17.57 -6.45 -6.03
CA ILE A 490 -18.06 -7.61 -5.29
C ILE A 490 -17.35 -8.87 -5.80
N SER A 491 -17.09 -9.83 -4.91
CA SER A 491 -16.43 -11.09 -5.27
C SER A 491 -17.44 -12.16 -5.71
N PRO A 492 -17.01 -13.20 -6.44
CA PRO A 492 -17.88 -14.32 -6.81
C PRO A 492 -18.55 -15.03 -5.63
N ILE A 493 -17.84 -15.20 -4.50
CA ILE A 493 -18.43 -15.77 -3.28
C ILE A 493 -19.54 -14.85 -2.74
N GLU A 494 -19.26 -13.55 -2.65
CA GLU A 494 -20.25 -12.59 -2.17
C GLU A 494 -21.48 -12.53 -3.08
N GLN A 495 -21.32 -12.64 -4.40
CA GLN A 495 -22.47 -12.74 -5.33
C GLN A 495 -23.37 -13.94 -5.01
N VAL A 496 -22.80 -15.11 -4.73
CA VAL A 496 -23.58 -16.32 -4.36
C VAL A 496 -24.28 -16.15 -3.03
N GLN A 497 -23.58 -15.63 -2.01
CA GLN A 497 -24.17 -15.36 -0.69
C GLN A 497 -25.32 -14.35 -0.81
N LEU A 498 -25.12 -13.29 -1.59
CA LEU A 498 -26.10 -12.24 -1.80
C LEU A 498 -27.32 -12.74 -2.58
N LEU A 499 -27.12 -13.59 -3.60
CA LEU A 499 -28.21 -14.24 -4.32
C LEU A 499 -29.04 -15.17 -3.44
N SER A 500 -28.39 -15.93 -2.54
CA SER A 500 -29.09 -16.79 -1.58
C SER A 500 -29.93 -15.97 -0.60
N ALA A 501 -29.36 -14.87 -0.08
CA ALA A 501 -30.07 -13.93 0.80
C ALA A 501 -31.22 -13.21 0.07
N PHE A 502 -31.02 -12.81 -1.19
CA PHE A 502 -32.07 -12.25 -2.06
C PHE A 502 -33.21 -13.25 -2.27
N TYR A 503 -32.87 -14.50 -2.60
CA TYR A 503 -33.85 -15.54 -2.89
C TYR A 503 -34.70 -15.88 -1.66
N THR A 504 -34.10 -15.89 -0.48
CA THR A 504 -34.79 -16.17 0.79
C THR A 504 -35.34 -14.92 1.48
N ASN A 505 -35.23 -13.75 0.83
CA ASN A 505 -35.59 -12.44 1.38
C ASN A 505 -35.04 -12.17 2.80
N GLN A 506 -33.80 -12.57 3.07
CA GLN A 506 -33.13 -12.30 4.36
C GLN A 506 -32.89 -10.80 4.63
N PHE A 507 -33.06 -9.96 3.61
CA PHE A 507 -32.91 -8.52 3.71
C PHE A 507 -34.09 -7.84 4.41
N GLY A 508 -35.27 -8.49 4.43
CA GLY A 508 -36.50 -7.92 4.98
C GLY A 508 -37.15 -6.86 4.09
N PHE A 509 -37.05 -7.02 2.76
CA PHE A 509 -37.75 -6.17 1.78
C PHE A 509 -39.17 -6.68 1.52
N GLU A 510 -39.98 -5.94 0.76
CA GLU A 510 -41.35 -6.36 0.44
C GLU A 510 -41.33 -7.62 -0.45
N ASP A 511 -42.06 -8.67 -0.05
CA ASP A 511 -42.05 -9.96 -0.75
C ASP A 511 -42.47 -9.86 -2.22
N ASN A 512 -43.42 -8.98 -2.53
CA ASN A 512 -43.88 -8.74 -3.89
C ASN A 512 -42.79 -8.10 -4.76
N ASN A 513 -41.93 -7.26 -4.18
CA ASN A 513 -40.81 -6.64 -4.89
C ASN A 513 -39.72 -7.66 -5.19
N ILE A 514 -39.40 -8.53 -4.21
CA ILE A 514 -38.48 -9.66 -4.42
C ILE A 514 -39.01 -10.58 -5.52
N GLN A 515 -40.29 -10.94 -5.49
CA GLN A 515 -40.89 -11.80 -6.50
C GLN A 515 -40.86 -11.16 -7.90
N THR A 516 -41.19 -9.87 -7.99
CA THR A 516 -41.11 -9.11 -9.25
C THR A 516 -39.71 -9.17 -9.87
N VAL A 517 -38.66 -9.02 -9.05
CA VAL A 517 -37.28 -9.14 -9.54
C VAL A 517 -36.95 -10.58 -9.93
N LYS A 518 -37.34 -11.59 -9.14
CA LYS A 518 -37.15 -13.02 -9.49
C LYS A 518 -37.78 -13.38 -10.84
N ASP A 519 -39.01 -12.92 -11.09
CA ASP A 519 -39.72 -13.16 -12.34
C ASP A 519 -38.99 -12.54 -13.54
N SER A 520 -38.35 -11.38 -13.35
CA SER A 520 -37.54 -10.73 -14.38
C SER A 520 -36.21 -11.44 -14.70
N LEU A 521 -35.77 -12.36 -13.83
CA LEU A 521 -34.52 -13.11 -13.98
C LEU A 521 -34.70 -14.50 -14.62
N LEU A 522 -35.93 -14.97 -14.79
CA LEU A 522 -36.19 -16.28 -15.38
C LEU A 522 -35.70 -16.32 -16.84
N LEU A 523 -34.79 -17.23 -17.13
CA LEU A 523 -34.18 -17.39 -18.45
C LEU A 523 -34.79 -18.56 -19.21
N GLU A 524 -34.83 -19.73 -18.59
CA GLU A 524 -35.24 -20.98 -19.23
C GLU A 524 -35.91 -21.92 -18.22
N VAL A 525 -36.87 -22.72 -18.71
CA VAL A 525 -37.56 -23.75 -17.95
C VAL A 525 -37.30 -25.09 -18.62
N TYR A 526 -36.69 -26.00 -17.88
CA TYR A 526 -36.48 -27.41 -18.23
C TYR A 526 -37.56 -28.27 -17.57
N ASP A 527 -37.66 -29.55 -17.95
CA ASP A 527 -38.68 -30.46 -17.43
C ASP A 527 -38.70 -30.57 -15.89
N ASP A 528 -37.51 -30.53 -15.26
CA ASP A 528 -37.34 -30.69 -13.80
C ASP A 528 -36.60 -29.51 -13.13
N ALA A 529 -36.32 -28.44 -13.87
CA ALA A 529 -35.52 -27.32 -13.36
C ALA A 529 -35.92 -25.96 -13.98
N ARG A 530 -35.74 -24.87 -13.23
CA ARG A 530 -35.91 -23.48 -13.72
C ARG A 530 -34.60 -22.74 -13.53
N LEU A 531 -34.05 -22.21 -14.62
CA LEU A 531 -32.82 -21.42 -14.60
C LEU A 531 -33.16 -19.94 -14.59
N SER A 532 -32.71 -19.25 -13.54
CA SER A 532 -32.77 -17.79 -13.43
C SER A 532 -31.37 -17.22 -13.33
N GLY A 533 -31.10 -16.08 -13.96
CA GLY A 533 -29.77 -15.49 -13.88
C GLY A 533 -29.60 -14.18 -14.63
N LYS A 534 -28.42 -13.59 -14.46
CA LYS A 534 -28.04 -12.33 -15.10
C LYS A 534 -26.57 -12.34 -15.53
N THR A 535 -26.34 -11.90 -16.77
CA THR A 535 -25.00 -11.61 -17.29
C THR A 535 -24.51 -10.22 -16.94
N GLY A 536 -23.19 -10.09 -16.86
CA GLY A 536 -22.47 -8.83 -16.82
C GLY A 536 -21.26 -8.88 -17.77
N THR A 537 -21.04 -7.80 -18.51
CA THR A 537 -19.85 -7.63 -19.34
C THR A 537 -19.27 -6.26 -19.04
N GLY A 538 -17.98 -6.21 -18.71
CA GLY A 538 -17.21 -5.00 -18.49
C GLY A 538 -16.40 -4.70 -19.74
N ASN A 539 -16.74 -3.61 -20.43
CA ASN A 539 -16.01 -3.16 -21.59
C ASN A 539 -15.20 -1.91 -21.24
N VAL A 540 -13.88 -1.98 -21.44
CA VAL A 540 -12.95 -0.88 -21.18
C VAL A 540 -12.21 -0.57 -22.47
N ASN A 541 -12.31 0.69 -22.93
CA ASN A 541 -11.64 1.15 -24.14
C ASN A 541 -11.91 0.24 -25.37
N GLY A 542 -13.14 -0.29 -25.49
CA GLY A 542 -13.57 -1.16 -26.59
C GLY A 542 -13.31 -2.67 -26.38
N LYS A 543 -12.54 -3.06 -25.36
CA LYS A 543 -12.21 -4.45 -25.06
C LYS A 543 -13.06 -5.01 -23.92
N ASN A 544 -13.50 -6.26 -24.04
CA ASN A 544 -14.30 -6.94 -23.02
C ASN A 544 -13.38 -7.68 -22.06
N VAL A 545 -13.17 -7.12 -20.86
CA VAL A 545 -12.12 -7.57 -19.93
C VAL A 545 -12.67 -8.30 -18.70
N ASN A 546 -13.99 -8.26 -18.47
CA ASN A 546 -14.63 -8.79 -17.27
C ASN A 546 -16.02 -9.37 -17.60
N GLY A 547 -16.16 -10.69 -17.57
CA GLY A 547 -17.40 -11.41 -17.85
C GLY A 547 -17.99 -12.04 -16.60
N TRP A 548 -19.30 -11.91 -16.44
CA TRP A 548 -20.07 -12.47 -15.33
C TRP A 548 -21.28 -13.24 -15.84
N PHE A 549 -21.58 -14.35 -15.17
CA PHE A 549 -22.91 -14.93 -15.13
C PHE A 549 -23.21 -15.41 -13.72
N ILE A 550 -24.29 -14.89 -13.13
CA ILE A 550 -24.71 -15.24 -11.78
C ILE A 550 -26.19 -15.62 -11.79
N GLY A 551 -26.63 -16.44 -10.85
CA GLY A 551 -28.01 -16.85 -10.80
C GLY A 551 -28.28 -18.03 -9.88
N TYR A 552 -29.41 -18.68 -10.09
CA TYR A 552 -29.80 -19.86 -9.37
C TYR A 552 -30.62 -20.83 -10.24
N VAL A 553 -30.58 -22.10 -9.89
CA VAL A 553 -31.38 -23.17 -10.48
C VAL A 553 -32.32 -23.72 -9.42
N GLU A 554 -33.62 -23.63 -9.69
CA GLU A 554 -34.64 -24.25 -8.85
C GLU A 554 -34.99 -25.63 -9.42
N THR A 555 -34.81 -26.67 -8.62
CA THR A 555 -35.24 -28.04 -8.93
C THR A 555 -36.41 -28.42 -8.03
N LYS A 556 -37.04 -29.58 -8.26
CA LYS A 556 -38.14 -30.07 -7.41
C LYS A 556 -37.83 -30.09 -5.90
N ASN A 557 -36.58 -30.35 -5.51
CA ASN A 557 -36.20 -30.63 -4.12
C ASN A 557 -35.02 -29.79 -3.60
N ASN A 558 -34.47 -28.87 -4.40
CA ASN A 558 -33.28 -28.10 -4.04
C ASN A 558 -33.15 -26.83 -4.88
N THR A 559 -32.43 -25.85 -4.36
CA THR A 559 -32.04 -24.63 -5.07
C THR A 559 -30.52 -24.51 -5.04
N PHE A 560 -29.91 -24.29 -6.21
CA PHE A 560 -28.48 -24.13 -6.35
C PHE A 560 -28.15 -22.70 -6.79
N PHE A 561 -27.26 -22.02 -6.08
CA PHE A 561 -26.84 -20.65 -6.40
C PHE A 561 -25.45 -20.67 -7.02
N PHE A 562 -25.21 -19.88 -8.05
CA PHE A 562 -23.92 -19.87 -8.72
C PHE A 562 -23.44 -18.48 -9.10
N ALA A 563 -22.12 -18.35 -9.22
CA ALA A 563 -21.47 -17.20 -9.83
C ALA A 563 -20.22 -17.64 -10.60
N THR A 564 -20.14 -17.23 -11.85
CA THR A 564 -18.97 -17.40 -12.72
C THR A 564 -18.43 -16.04 -13.07
N ASN A 565 -17.14 -15.85 -12.84
CA ASN A 565 -16.39 -14.69 -13.32
C ASN A 565 -15.23 -15.13 -14.21
N ILE A 566 -15.02 -14.43 -15.32
CA ILE A 566 -13.90 -14.61 -16.22
C ILE A 566 -13.24 -13.25 -16.55
N GLN A 567 -11.92 -13.22 -16.58
CA GLN A 567 -11.12 -12.05 -16.93
C GLN A 567 -10.00 -12.43 -17.91
N ASN A 568 -9.73 -11.53 -18.86
CA ASN A 568 -8.65 -11.63 -19.84
C ASN A 568 -8.45 -10.22 -20.48
N GLU A 569 -7.42 -10.05 -21.31
CA GLU A 569 -7.13 -8.78 -22.01
C GLU A 569 -8.26 -8.34 -22.96
N ASP A 570 -9.02 -9.30 -23.48
CA ASP A 570 -10.24 -9.09 -24.27
C ASP A 570 -11.09 -10.38 -24.27
N ASN A 571 -12.26 -10.34 -24.91
CA ASN A 571 -13.17 -11.46 -25.11
C ASN A 571 -13.74 -12.11 -23.83
N SER A 572 -13.77 -11.40 -22.71
CA SER A 572 -14.39 -11.82 -21.46
C SER A 572 -15.85 -11.35 -21.41
N TYR A 573 -16.69 -12.05 -22.17
CA TYR A 573 -18.13 -11.76 -22.28
C TYR A 573 -18.96 -12.45 -21.20
N GLY A 574 -20.07 -11.84 -20.81
CA GLY A 574 -21.08 -12.47 -19.97
C GLY A 574 -21.65 -13.75 -20.59
N SER A 575 -21.89 -13.77 -21.91
CA SER A 575 -22.34 -14.99 -22.61
C SER A 575 -21.33 -16.15 -22.51
N LYS A 576 -20.02 -15.85 -22.52
CA LYS A 576 -18.97 -16.86 -22.34
C LYS A 576 -18.97 -17.40 -20.91
N ALA A 577 -19.10 -16.54 -19.90
CA ALA A 577 -19.28 -16.96 -18.52
C ALA A 577 -20.55 -17.83 -18.35
N ALA A 578 -21.63 -17.48 -19.06
CA ALA A 578 -22.87 -18.23 -19.04
C ALA A 578 -22.73 -19.62 -19.68
N ASN A 579 -22.04 -19.73 -20.82
CA ASN A 579 -21.75 -21.02 -21.45
C ASN A 579 -20.90 -21.93 -20.54
N ILE A 580 -19.84 -21.40 -19.92
CA ILE A 580 -19.02 -22.13 -18.94
C ILE A 580 -19.89 -22.67 -17.80
N THR A 581 -20.76 -21.80 -17.28
CA THR A 581 -21.67 -22.16 -16.18
C THR A 581 -22.61 -23.29 -16.58
N LEU A 582 -23.25 -23.19 -17.75
CA LEU A 582 -24.16 -24.21 -18.24
C LEU A 582 -23.46 -25.55 -18.45
N SER A 583 -22.25 -25.57 -19.00
CA SER A 583 -21.46 -26.80 -19.13
C SER A 583 -21.21 -27.44 -17.76
N ILE A 584 -20.76 -26.67 -16.77
CA ILE A 584 -20.54 -27.18 -15.41
C ILE A 584 -21.83 -27.68 -14.76
N LEU A 585 -22.95 -26.94 -14.91
CA LEU A 585 -24.24 -27.35 -14.33
C LEU A 585 -24.78 -28.64 -14.97
N LYS A 586 -24.60 -28.83 -16.28
CA LYS A 586 -24.96 -30.06 -17.01
C LYS A 586 -24.09 -31.23 -16.57
N ASP A 587 -22.77 -31.05 -16.49
CA ASP A 587 -21.85 -32.11 -16.08
C ASP A 587 -22.05 -32.53 -14.61
N LYS A 588 -22.58 -31.62 -13.78
CA LYS A 588 -23.03 -31.93 -12.42
C LYS A 588 -24.44 -32.53 -12.34
N GLY A 589 -25.14 -32.68 -13.47
CA GLY A 589 -26.50 -33.21 -13.56
C GLY A 589 -27.58 -32.33 -12.92
N ILE A 590 -27.28 -31.04 -12.71
CA ILE A 590 -28.22 -30.07 -12.10
C ILE A 590 -29.27 -29.63 -13.13
N ILE A 591 -28.86 -29.53 -14.40
CA ILE A 591 -29.72 -29.22 -15.54
C ILE A 591 -29.57 -30.35 -16.57
N LYS A 592 -30.68 -30.75 -17.21
CA LYS A 592 -30.71 -31.73 -18.31
C LYS A 592 -31.32 -31.08 -19.54
N GLU A 593 -30.85 -31.44 -20.74
CA GLU A 593 -31.50 -30.99 -21.98
C GLU A 593 -32.84 -31.71 -22.19
N ILE A 594 -33.80 -31.02 -22.81
CA ILE A 594 -35.09 -31.59 -23.16
C ILE A 594 -34.86 -32.60 -24.30
N GLY A 595 -34.84 -33.90 -23.99
CA GLY A 595 -34.74 -34.97 -24.99
C GLY A 595 -33.74 -36.11 -24.71
N GLU A 596 -33.11 -36.17 -23.54
CA GLU A 596 -32.35 -37.36 -23.08
C GLU A 596 -33.12 -38.26 -22.12
#